data_AF-A0A2V9K961-F1
#
_entry.id   AF-A0A2V9K961-F1
#
_cell.length_a   1.000
_cell.length_b   1.000
_cell.length_c   1.000
_cell.angle_alpha   90.00
_cell.angle_beta   90.00
_cell.angle_gamma   90.00
#
_symmetry.space_group_name_H-M   'P 1'
#
loop_
_entity.id
_entity.type
_entity.pdbx_description
1 polymer ?
#
loop_
_entity_poly.entity_id
_entity_poly.type
_entity_poly.pdbx_seq_one_letter_code
_entity_poly.pdbx_strand_id
1 'polypeptide(L)'
;MKDTLSAAVAKNATELADLRRKGERDYFEFEIKKKNLPTKVEDIRLALTGTDAKKGKYSMQVLVDDSKLEKRDRTVNEPVQFLVGRNRLRYEVVVNWVQKDRVGGYLSTPKDKALSAEKAAAAK
;
A
#
# COMPACT_ATOMS: atom_id res chain seq x y z
N MET A 1 24.91 -1.19 -7.72
CA MET A 1 23.69 -0.85 -6.92
C MET A 1 22.39 -1.41 -7.55
N LYS A 2 22.43 -2.50 -8.31
CA LYS A 2 21.19 -3.18 -8.80
C LYS A 2 20.78 -4.33 -7.87
N ASP A 3 21.73 -4.87 -7.10
CA ASP A 3 21.56 -6.09 -6.30
C ASP A 3 20.72 -5.89 -5.04
N THR A 4 20.76 -4.69 -4.46
CA THR A 4 19.98 -4.35 -3.25
C THR A 4 18.49 -4.20 -3.53
N LEU A 5 18.10 -3.72 -4.73
CA LEU A 5 16.70 -3.64 -5.13
C LEU A 5 16.14 -5.04 -5.38
N SER A 6 16.86 -5.88 -6.11
CA SER A 6 16.47 -7.27 -6.33
C SER A 6 16.34 -8.04 -5.01
N ALA A 7 17.24 -7.81 -4.06
CA ALA A 7 17.18 -8.41 -2.73
C ALA A 7 15.98 -7.91 -1.91
N ALA A 8 15.68 -6.61 -1.92
CA ALA A 8 14.52 -6.04 -1.22
C ALA A 8 13.19 -6.55 -1.82
N VAL A 9 13.10 -6.62 -3.15
CA VAL A 9 11.92 -7.16 -3.85
C VAL A 9 11.76 -8.66 -3.57
N ALA A 10 12.84 -9.44 -3.61
CA ALA A 10 12.79 -10.86 -3.27
C ALA A 10 12.38 -11.10 -1.80
N LYS A 11 12.86 -10.27 -0.87
CA LYS A 11 12.45 -10.33 0.53
C LYS A 11 10.96 -10.00 0.70
N ASN A 12 10.47 -8.98 0.00
CA ASN A 12 9.04 -8.65 -0.01
C ASN A 12 8.20 -9.82 -0.51
N ALA A 13 8.60 -10.48 -1.60
CA ALA A 13 7.86 -11.60 -2.16
C ALA A 13 7.73 -12.77 -1.16
N THR A 14 8.81 -13.09 -0.42
CA THR A 14 8.78 -14.12 0.63
C THR A 14 7.87 -13.72 1.80
N GLU A 15 8.01 -12.49 2.30
CA GLU A 15 7.18 -11.98 3.40
C GLU A 15 5.70 -11.94 3.01
N LEU A 16 5.38 -11.56 1.78
CA LEU A 16 4.03 -11.59 1.25
C LEU A 16 3.50 -13.00 1.09
N ALA A 17 4.32 -13.98 0.71
CA ALA A 17 3.93 -15.39 0.67
C ALA A 17 3.61 -15.94 2.06
N ASP A 18 4.36 -15.54 3.09
CA ASP A 18 4.07 -15.88 4.49
C ASP A 18 2.79 -15.21 4.98
N LEU A 19 2.58 -13.94 4.65
CA LEU A 19 1.38 -13.19 5.02
C LEU A 19 0.12 -13.74 4.34
N ARG A 20 0.20 -14.10 3.06
CA ARG A 20 -0.89 -14.78 2.33
C ARG A 20 -1.24 -16.13 2.96
N ARG A 21 -0.23 -16.87 3.47
CA ARG A 21 -0.45 -18.13 4.20
C ARG A 21 -1.21 -17.93 5.52
N LYS A 22 -1.12 -16.75 6.16
CA LYS A 22 -1.91 -16.40 7.36
C LYS A 22 -3.41 -16.14 7.05
N GLY A 23 -3.78 -16.01 5.78
CA GLY A 23 -5.12 -16.37 5.26
C GLY A 23 -6.23 -15.31 5.31
N GLU A 24 -6.10 -14.22 6.06
CA GLU A 24 -7.21 -13.25 6.25
C GLU A 24 -7.22 -12.06 5.29
N ARG A 25 -6.12 -11.83 4.58
CA ARG A 25 -5.92 -10.65 3.73
C ARG A 25 -5.32 -11.02 2.37
N ASP A 26 -5.71 -10.28 1.35
CA ASP A 26 -5.07 -10.31 0.04
C ASP A 26 -4.02 -9.21 -0.04
N TYR A 27 -2.97 -9.46 -0.83
CA TYR A 27 -1.81 -8.59 -0.94
C TYR A 27 -1.47 -8.34 -2.40
N PHE A 28 -1.35 -7.07 -2.77
CA PHE A 28 -1.13 -6.61 -4.15
C PHE A 28 0.13 -5.75 -4.22
N GLU A 29 1.16 -6.26 -4.87
CA GLU A 29 2.43 -5.55 -5.02
C GLU A 29 2.30 -4.40 -6.01
N PHE A 30 3.04 -3.31 -5.77
CA PHE A 30 3.11 -2.18 -6.69
C PHE A 30 4.51 -1.56 -6.73
N GLU A 31 4.80 -0.93 -7.86
CA GLU A 31 5.89 0.03 -8.03
C GLU A 31 5.30 1.31 -8.64
N ILE A 32 5.56 2.47 -8.03
CA ILE A 32 5.02 3.76 -8.46
C ILE A 32 6.18 4.73 -8.70
N LYS A 33 6.15 5.40 -9.86
CA LYS A 33 7.09 6.47 -10.22
C LYS A 33 6.44 7.84 -10.00
N LYS A 34 7.19 8.80 -9.46
CA LYS A 34 6.72 10.16 -9.06
C LYS A 34 6.11 10.97 -10.21
N LYS A 35 6.52 10.70 -11.46
CA LYS A 35 6.08 11.44 -12.65
C LYS A 35 5.01 10.72 -13.46
N ASN A 36 4.53 9.57 -13.00
CA ASN A 36 3.47 8.84 -13.69
C ASN A 36 2.09 9.29 -13.24
N LEU A 37 1.09 9.02 -14.07
CA LEU A 37 -0.31 9.07 -13.68
C LEU A 37 -0.54 8.16 -12.45
N PRO A 38 -1.55 8.46 -11.61
CA PRO A 38 -1.93 7.59 -10.51
C PRO A 38 -2.04 6.14 -10.98
N THR A 39 -1.30 5.25 -10.32
CA THR A 39 -1.24 3.83 -10.65
C THR A 39 -2.42 3.13 -9.97
N LYS A 40 -3.23 2.42 -10.75
CA LYS A 40 -4.33 1.61 -10.20
C LYS A 40 -3.74 0.38 -9.51
N VAL A 41 -4.18 0.13 -8.27
CA VAL A 41 -3.86 -1.06 -7.50
C VAL A 41 -5.20 -1.53 -6.94
N GLU A 42 -5.74 -2.63 -7.46
CA GLU A 42 -7.11 -3.08 -7.20
C GLU A 42 -8.18 -2.00 -7.49
N ASP A 43 -8.96 -1.61 -6.48
CA ASP A 43 -10.06 -0.65 -6.54
C ASP A 43 -9.64 0.77 -6.12
N ILE A 44 -8.34 1.00 -5.89
CA ILE A 44 -7.79 2.32 -5.56
C ILE A 44 -6.75 2.78 -6.59
N ARG A 45 -6.40 4.06 -6.54
CA ARG A 45 -5.25 4.60 -7.29
C ARG A 45 -4.24 5.24 -6.34
N LEU A 46 -2.97 5.02 -6.59
CA LEU A 46 -1.87 5.53 -5.80
C LEU A 46 -0.99 6.46 -6.65
N ALA A 47 -0.64 7.62 -6.12
CA ALA A 47 0.25 8.57 -6.77
C ALA A 47 1.36 9.01 -5.82
N LEU A 48 2.61 8.87 -6.24
CA LEU A 48 3.77 9.30 -5.45
C LEU A 48 3.97 10.81 -5.60
N THR A 49 3.89 11.56 -4.50
CA THR A 49 4.00 13.03 -4.49
C THR A 49 5.34 13.52 -3.96
N GLY A 50 6.02 12.74 -3.13
CA GLY A 50 7.31 13.11 -2.54
C GLY A 50 8.12 11.89 -2.11
N THR A 51 9.44 12.07 -2.05
CA THR A 51 10.42 11.03 -1.70
C THR A 51 11.61 11.69 -1.02
N ASP A 52 12.07 11.09 0.08
CA ASP A 52 13.36 11.33 0.68
C ASP A 52 14.03 9.97 0.89
N ALA A 53 14.74 9.53 -0.15
CA ALA A 53 15.39 8.22 -0.15
C ALA A 53 16.48 8.09 0.94
N LYS A 54 17.10 9.20 1.35
CA LYS A 54 18.13 9.19 2.39
C LYS A 54 17.53 8.93 3.76
N LYS A 55 16.31 9.42 4.00
CA LYS A 55 15.59 9.23 5.27
C LYS A 55 14.59 8.07 5.24
N GLY A 56 14.48 7.35 4.12
CA GLY A 56 13.48 6.31 3.98
C GLY A 56 12.05 6.84 4.06
N LYS A 57 11.80 8.07 3.60
CA LYS A 57 10.48 8.70 3.67
C LYS A 57 9.83 8.90 2.31
N TYR A 58 8.51 8.92 2.28
CA TYR A 58 7.71 9.18 1.10
C TYR A 58 6.44 9.96 1.44
N SER A 59 5.90 10.63 0.42
CA SER A 59 4.57 11.22 0.44
C SER A 59 3.80 10.67 -0.74
N MET A 60 2.54 10.28 -0.53
CA MET A 60 1.68 9.78 -1.60
C MET A 60 0.24 10.27 -1.45
N GLN A 61 -0.49 10.23 -2.55
CA GLN A 61 -1.94 10.36 -2.58
C GLN A 61 -2.57 9.01 -2.86
N VAL A 62 -3.60 8.71 -2.08
CA VAL A 62 -4.47 7.56 -2.26
C VAL A 62 -5.81 8.10 -2.75
N LEU A 63 -6.20 7.71 -3.95
CA LEU A 63 -7.50 8.04 -4.52
C LEU A 63 -8.40 6.82 -4.36
N VAL A 64 -9.51 7.02 -3.67
CA VAL A 64 -10.47 5.99 -3.28
C VAL A 64 -11.85 6.54 -3.53
N ASP A 65 -12.65 5.88 -4.37
CA ASP A 65 -13.96 6.39 -4.79
C ASP A 65 -13.83 7.85 -5.29
N ASP A 66 -14.56 8.78 -4.67
CA ASP A 66 -14.50 10.23 -4.94
C ASP A 66 -13.56 11.00 -3.97
N SER A 67 -12.87 10.28 -3.09
CA SER A 67 -11.99 10.84 -2.07
C SER A 67 -10.52 10.81 -2.47
N LYS A 68 -9.80 11.85 -2.06
CA LYS A 68 -8.36 11.98 -2.24
C LYS A 68 -7.69 12.15 -0.88
N LEU A 69 -7.03 11.09 -0.43
CA LEU A 69 -6.34 11.06 0.86
C LEU A 69 -4.86 11.33 0.64
N GLU A 70 -4.32 12.31 1.34
CA GLU A 70 -2.90 12.60 1.28
C GLU A 70 -2.17 12.02 2.50
N LYS A 71 -1.10 11.29 2.22
CA LYS A 71 -0.22 10.68 3.22
C LYS A 71 1.14 11.30 3.06
N ARG A 72 1.45 12.31 3.88
CA ARG A 72 2.73 13.03 3.86
C ARG A 72 3.75 12.42 4.81
N ASP A 73 5.02 12.49 4.41
CA ASP A 73 6.20 12.24 5.24
C ASP A 73 6.18 10.91 6.01
N ARG A 74 5.69 9.86 5.36
CA ARG A 74 5.58 8.50 5.90
C ARG A 74 6.90 7.75 5.79
N THR A 75 7.22 6.93 6.79
CA THR A 75 8.40 6.08 6.78
C THR A 75 8.11 4.78 6.04
N VAL A 76 9.13 4.21 5.37
CA VAL A 76 9.05 2.86 4.83
C VAL A 76 8.80 1.81 5.92
N ASN A 77 8.19 0.69 5.54
CA ASN A 77 7.78 -0.43 6.40
C ASN A 77 6.74 -0.07 7.48
N GLU A 78 6.12 1.11 7.40
CA GLU A 78 4.99 1.47 8.24
C GLU A 78 3.65 1.21 7.51
N PRO A 79 2.70 0.49 8.12
CA PRO A 79 1.38 0.32 7.56
C PRO A 79 0.57 1.61 7.65
N VAL A 80 0.13 2.12 6.50
CA VAL A 80 -0.73 3.29 6.40
C VAL A 80 -2.15 2.84 6.10
N GLN A 81 -2.99 2.89 7.13
CA GLN A 81 -4.39 2.46 7.04
C GLN A 81 -5.30 3.55 6.46
N PHE A 82 -6.31 3.13 5.71
CA PHE A 82 -7.40 3.97 5.22
C PHE A 82 -8.64 3.13 4.94
N LEU A 83 -9.78 3.79 4.75
CA LEU A 83 -11.07 3.15 4.55
C LEU A 83 -11.49 3.26 3.08
N VAL A 84 -12.05 2.18 2.55
CA VAL A 84 -12.47 2.07 1.15
C VAL A 84 -13.94 1.68 1.05
N GLY A 85 -14.67 2.34 0.15
CA GLY A 85 -16.07 2.05 -0.15
C GLY A 85 -17.05 2.42 0.96
N ARG A 86 -18.34 2.23 0.65
CA ARG A 86 -19.46 2.47 1.59
C ARG A 86 -19.38 1.64 2.87
N ASN A 87 -18.83 0.44 2.74
CA ASN A 87 -18.66 -0.51 3.84
C ASN A 87 -17.42 -0.20 4.72
N ARG A 88 -16.69 0.88 4.43
CA ARG A 88 -15.52 1.34 5.21
C ARG A 88 -14.51 0.21 5.45
N LEU A 89 -14.17 -0.53 4.40
CA LEU A 89 -13.21 -1.62 4.49
C LEU A 89 -11.82 -1.09 4.82
N ARG A 90 -11.15 -1.71 5.79
CA ARG A 90 -9.81 -1.30 6.22
C ARG A 90 -8.75 -1.82 5.27
N TYR A 91 -8.23 -0.92 4.46
CA TYR A 91 -7.11 -1.17 3.55
C TYR A 91 -5.84 -0.63 4.18
N GLU A 92 -4.71 -1.23 3.82
CA GLU A 92 -3.41 -0.84 4.34
C GLU A 92 -2.41 -0.78 3.19
N VAL A 93 -1.74 0.35 3.03
CA VAL A 93 -0.60 0.46 2.11
C VAL A 93 0.68 0.41 2.93
N VAL A 94 1.62 -0.45 2.50
CA VAL A 94 2.97 -0.52 3.06
C VAL A 94 3.94 -0.26 1.94
N VAL A 95 4.85 0.69 2.13
CA VAL A 95 5.95 0.96 1.20
C VAL A 95 7.22 0.41 1.83
N ASN A 96 7.86 -0.56 1.19
CA ASN A 96 8.99 -1.28 1.78
C ASN A 96 10.33 -0.64 1.38
N TRP A 97 10.35 0.05 0.24
CA TRP A 97 11.54 0.75 -0.25
C TRP A 97 11.17 2.05 -0.95
N VAL A 98 12.10 3.02 -0.88
CA VAL A 98 11.99 4.31 -1.55
C VAL A 98 13.30 4.65 -2.26
N GLN A 99 13.18 5.22 -3.44
CA GLN A 99 14.27 5.81 -4.21
C GLN A 99 13.93 7.26 -4.58
N LYS A 100 14.83 7.93 -5.30
CA LYS A 100 14.70 9.37 -5.61
C LYS A 100 13.37 9.71 -6.30
N ASP A 101 12.85 8.85 -7.15
CA ASP A 101 11.68 9.11 -8.00
C ASP A 101 10.70 7.94 -8.07
N ARG A 102 10.88 6.91 -7.25
CA ARG A 102 9.99 5.75 -7.21
C ARG A 102 9.94 5.10 -5.84
N VAL A 103 8.84 4.39 -5.58
CA VAL A 103 8.62 3.58 -4.40
C VAL A 103 8.06 2.23 -4.80
N GLY A 104 8.21 1.23 -3.93
CA GLY A 104 7.51 -0.03 -4.08
C GLY A 104 7.14 -0.64 -2.75
N GLY A 105 6.13 -1.49 -2.80
CA GLY A 105 5.48 -2.04 -1.63
C GLY A 105 4.25 -2.83 -2.00
N TYR A 106 3.28 -2.90 -1.10
CA TYR A 106 2.06 -3.66 -1.31
C TYR A 106 0.84 -3.00 -0.67
N LEU A 107 -0.32 -3.26 -1.28
CA LEU A 107 -1.62 -2.99 -0.73
C LEU A 107 -2.14 -4.26 -0.07
N SER A 108 -2.59 -4.17 1.17
CA SER A 108 -3.27 -5.26 1.86
C SER A 108 -4.77 -4.95 1.97
N THR A 109 -5.60 -5.86 1.47
CA THR A 109 -7.05 -5.76 1.52
C THR A 109 -7.65 -6.92 2.31
N PRO A 110 -8.84 -6.77 2.91
CA PRO A 110 -9.53 -7.92 3.48
C PRO A 110 -9.89 -8.93 2.38
N LYS A 111 -9.65 -10.22 2.63
CA LYS A 111 -9.96 -11.30 1.68
C LYS A 111 -11.45 -11.45 1.46
N ASP A 112 -12.20 -11.49 2.56
CA ASP A 112 -13.65 -11.49 2.53
C ASP A 112 -14.17 -10.07 2.80
N LYS A 113 -14.42 -9.34 1.71
CA LYS A 113 -14.92 -7.96 1.78
C LYS A 113 -16.34 -7.89 2.37
N ALA A 114 -17.16 -8.93 2.24
CA ALA A 114 -18.51 -8.97 2.78
C ALA A 114 -18.48 -9.22 4.30
N LEU A 115 -17.74 -10.24 4.74
CA LEU A 115 -17.56 -10.53 6.17
C LEU A 115 -16.88 -9.37 6.92
N SER A 116 -15.92 -8.71 6.27
CA SER A 116 -15.23 -7.56 6.86
C SER A 116 -16.14 -6.33 7.00
N ALA A 117 -17.08 -6.15 6.07
CA ALA A 117 -18.11 -5.10 6.16
C ALA A 117 -19.06 -5.36 7.33
N GLU A 118 -19.48 -6.62 7.52
CA GLU A 118 -20.38 -7.03 8.60
C GLU A 118 -19.73 -6.84 9.97
N LYS A 119 -18.47 -7.24 10.15
CA LYS A 119 -17.70 -6.97 11.39
C LYS A 119 -17.58 -5.47 11.68
N ALA A 120 -17.40 -4.64 10.65
CA ALA A 120 -17.34 -3.19 10.83
C ALA A 120 -18.70 -2.59 11.24
N ALA A 121 -19.81 -3.18 10.81
CA ALA A 121 -21.16 -2.78 11.20
C ALA A 121 -21.53 -3.25 12.63
N ALA A 122 -21.09 -4.44 13.03
CA ALA A 122 -21.36 -5.03 14.34
C ALA A 122 -20.53 -4.42 15.49
N ALA A 123 -19.40 -3.79 15.19
CA ALA A 123 -18.54 -3.12 16.18
C ALA A 123 -18.99 -1.69 16.54
N LYS A 124 -20.22 -1.31 16.16
CA LYS A 124 -20.80 0.01 16.33
C LYS A 124 -21.88 0.00 17.38
#